data_AF-A0A7V1GGR8-F1
#
_entry.id   AF-A0A7V1GGR8-F1
#
_cell.length_a   1.000
_cell.length_b   1.000
_cell.length_c   1.000
_cell.angle_alpha   90.00
_cell.angle_beta   90.00
_cell.angle_gamma   90.00
#
_symmetry.space_group_name_H-M   'P 1'
#
loop_
_entity.id
_entity.type
_entity.pdbx_description
1 polymer ?
#
loop_
_entity_poly.entity_id
_entity_poly.type
_entity_poly.pdbx_seq_one_letter_code
_entity_poly.pdbx_strand_id
1 'polypeptide(L)'
;MTKTQKQFDKVLRTTLTRACECIKDEVTEFSWLTHDIDIKKPATSLKISCFFKDQLALEQATENQDTLLIKHILSKELASIDLTVKEFIFTADKV
;
A
#
# COMPACT_ATOMS: atom_id res chain seq x y z
N MET A 1 -12.65 17.13 -17.16
CA MET A 1 -13.21 16.54 -15.93
C MET A 1 -14.37 15.61 -16.31
N THR A 2 -14.10 14.34 -16.55
CA THR A 2 -15.13 13.33 -16.89
C THR A 2 -15.55 12.58 -15.63
N LYS A 3 -16.85 12.26 -15.50
CA LYS A 3 -17.46 11.61 -14.32
C LYS A 3 -16.69 10.37 -13.82
N THR A 4 -16.04 9.64 -14.74
CA THR A 4 -15.25 8.44 -14.47
C THR A 4 -14.06 8.69 -13.53
N GLN A 5 -13.37 9.82 -13.64
CA GLN A 5 -12.16 10.07 -12.83
C GLN A 5 -12.48 10.29 -11.35
N LYS A 6 -13.59 10.97 -11.03
CA LYS A 6 -14.01 11.20 -9.63
C LYS A 6 -14.43 9.92 -8.93
N GLN A 7 -15.10 9.01 -9.65
CA GLN A 7 -15.50 7.72 -9.11
C GLN A 7 -14.25 6.86 -8.85
N PHE A 8 -13.32 6.86 -9.81
CA PHE A 8 -12.09 6.08 -9.74
C PHE A 8 -11.22 6.48 -8.54
N ASP A 9 -11.03 7.79 -8.32
CA ASP A 9 -10.26 8.31 -7.20
C ASP A 9 -10.84 7.89 -5.84
N LYS A 10 -12.17 7.95 -5.72
CA LYS A 10 -12.88 7.57 -4.50
C LYS A 10 -12.73 6.09 -4.18
N VAL A 11 -12.86 5.21 -5.19
CA VAL A 11 -12.72 3.77 -5.00
C VAL A 11 -11.29 3.44 -4.64
N LEU A 12 -10.32 3.94 -5.39
CA LEU A 12 -8.89 3.77 -5.15
C LEU A 12 -8.49 4.12 -3.71
N ARG A 13 -8.89 5.29 -3.20
CA ARG A 13 -8.58 5.71 -1.82
C ARG A 13 -9.18 4.75 -0.79
N THR A 14 -10.39 4.27 -1.03
CA THR A 14 -11.09 3.33 -0.14
C THR A 14 -10.40 1.97 -0.14
N THR A 15 -10.05 1.47 -1.31
CA THR A 15 -9.32 0.22 -1.55
C THR A 15 -7.93 0.24 -0.88
N LEU A 16 -7.17 1.32 -1.05
CA LEU A 16 -5.88 1.50 -0.37
C LEU A 16 -6.00 1.62 1.15
N THR A 17 -7.05 2.29 1.63
CA THR A 17 -7.31 2.41 3.07
C THR A 17 -7.63 1.04 3.67
N ARG A 18 -8.45 0.23 3.00
CA ARG A 18 -8.75 -1.14 3.43
C ARG A 18 -7.52 -2.03 3.45
N ALA A 19 -6.69 -1.94 2.41
CA ALA A 19 -5.43 -2.66 2.37
C ALA A 19 -4.54 -2.27 3.56
N CYS A 20 -4.42 -0.97 3.84
CA CYS A 20 -3.68 -0.46 4.99
C CYS A 20 -4.22 -0.97 6.33
N GLU A 21 -5.55 -1.02 6.50
CA GLU A 21 -6.16 -1.54 7.73
C GLU A 21 -5.87 -3.03 7.91
N CYS A 22 -6.01 -3.86 6.87
CA CYS A 22 -5.68 -5.29 6.96
C CYS A 22 -4.21 -5.51 7.34
N ILE A 23 -3.30 -4.78 6.70
CA ILE A 23 -1.86 -4.88 6.99
C ILE A 23 -1.57 -4.52 8.44
N LYS A 24 -2.21 -3.46 8.94
CA LYS A 24 -2.01 -2.99 10.32
C LYS A 24 -2.58 -3.98 11.34
N ASP A 25 -3.60 -4.75 10.98
CA ASP A 25 -4.19 -5.79 11.82
C ASP A 25 -3.30 -7.03 11.90
N GLU A 26 -2.71 -7.46 10.77
CA GLU A 26 -1.82 -8.62 10.74
C GLU A 26 -0.41 -8.33 11.27
N VAL A 27 0.15 -7.15 10.96
CA VAL A 27 1.56 -6.84 11.27
C VAL A 27 1.64 -5.86 12.44
N THR A 28 1.90 -6.37 13.64
CA THR A 28 2.01 -5.54 14.86
C THR A 28 3.26 -4.63 14.87
N GLU A 29 4.28 -5.08 14.13
CA GLU A 29 5.57 -4.43 13.89
C GLU A 29 5.47 -3.30 12.84
N PHE A 30 4.34 -3.22 12.13
CA PHE A 30 4.06 -2.20 11.14
C PHE A 30 3.54 -0.94 11.82
N SER A 31 4.09 0.21 11.42
CA SER A 31 3.77 1.50 12.01
C SER A 31 2.66 2.18 11.21
N TRP A 32 2.91 2.44 9.93
CA TRP A 32 1.96 3.06 9.00
C TRP A 32 2.42 2.91 7.55
N LEU A 33 1.52 3.06 6.58
CA LEU A 33 1.90 3.24 5.17
C LEU A 33 1.31 4.54 4.63
N THR A 34 1.97 5.07 3.61
CA THR A 34 1.47 6.14 2.77
C THR A 34 1.36 5.67 1.33
N HIS A 35 0.37 6.21 0.63
CA HIS A 35 0.16 5.97 -0.79
C HIS A 35 0.27 7.30 -1.52
N ASP A 36 1.08 7.34 -2.56
CA ASP A 36 1.19 8.48 -3.46
C ASP A 36 0.68 8.06 -4.83
N ILE A 37 -0.33 8.75 -5.34
CA ILE A 37 -0.91 8.46 -6.64
C ILE A 37 -1.24 9.72 -7.42
N ASP A 38 -0.87 9.69 -8.69
CA ASP A 38 -1.08 10.78 -9.62
C ASP A 38 -2.41 10.57 -10.37
N ILE A 39 -3.41 11.42 -10.11
CA ILE A 39 -4.76 11.34 -10.70
C ILE A 39 -4.72 11.41 -12.24
N LYS A 40 -3.67 12.02 -12.81
CA LYS A 40 -3.46 12.07 -14.26
C LYS A 40 -2.96 10.74 -14.85
N LYS A 41 -2.32 9.88 -14.05
CA LYS A 41 -1.75 8.59 -14.45
C LYS A 41 -1.89 7.55 -13.33
N PRO A 42 -3.12 7.19 -12.94
CA PRO A 42 -3.34 6.38 -11.75
C PRO A 42 -2.68 4.99 -11.86
N ALA A 43 -2.72 4.37 -13.05
CA ALA A 43 -2.11 3.06 -13.27
C ALA A 43 -0.57 3.01 -13.32
N THR A 44 0.12 4.16 -13.39
CA THR A 44 1.58 4.19 -13.61
C THR A 44 2.37 5.09 -12.67
N SER A 45 1.70 5.69 -11.68
CA SER A 45 2.33 6.53 -10.67
C SER A 45 2.08 6.07 -9.23
N LEU A 46 1.30 5.00 -9.01
CA LEU A 46 1.04 4.56 -7.64
C LEU A 46 2.30 4.03 -6.98
N LYS A 47 2.72 4.71 -5.91
CA LYS A 47 3.81 4.30 -5.02
C LYS A 47 3.25 4.08 -3.63
N ILE A 48 3.68 3.01 -2.99
CA ILE A 48 3.26 2.68 -1.64
C ILE A 48 4.49 2.57 -0.77
N SER A 49 4.56 3.41 0.26
CA SER A 49 5.66 3.42 1.22
C SER A 49 5.16 2.92 2.56
N CYS A 50 5.69 1.79 3.00
CA CYS A 50 5.38 1.14 4.26
C CYS A 50 6.50 1.44 5.26
N PHE A 51 6.12 1.97 6.42
CA PHE A 51 6.99 2.34 7.51
C PHE A 51 6.83 1.35 8.67
N PHE A 52 7.91 0.69 9.05
CA PHE A 52 8.00 -0.23 10.19
C PHE A 52 8.54 0.48 11.42
N LYS A 53 8.20 -0.01 12.61
CA LYS A 53 8.69 0.58 13.86
C LYS A 53 10.20 0.54 14.00
N ASP A 54 10.81 -0.55 13.58
CA ASP A 54 12.24 -0.80 13.79
C ASP A 54 12.84 -1.55 12.60
N GLN A 55 14.18 -1.57 12.55
CA GLN A 55 14.88 -2.36 11.53
C GLN A 55 14.65 -3.86 11.74
N LEU A 56 14.56 -4.30 13.01
CA LEU A 56 14.26 -5.69 13.36
C LEU A 56 12.84 -6.09 12.93
N ALA A 57 11.88 -5.16 13.04
CA ALA A 57 10.52 -5.31 12.52
C ALA A 57 10.51 -5.50 10.99
N LEU A 58 11.31 -4.72 10.26
CA LEU A 58 11.45 -4.87 8.81
C LEU A 58 12.10 -6.21 8.41
N GLU A 59 13.15 -6.62 9.13
CA GLU A 59 13.83 -7.90 8.91
C GLU A 59 12.89 -9.08 9.21
N GLN A 60 12.21 -9.06 10.36
CA GLN A 60 11.17 -10.04 10.70
C GLN A 60 10.04 -10.05 9.68
N ALA A 61 9.59 -8.90 9.19
CA ALA A 61 8.56 -8.81 8.16
C ALA A 61 9.04 -9.34 6.79
N THR A 62 10.34 -9.33 6.56
CA THR A 62 10.94 -9.92 5.36
C THR A 62 11.05 -11.44 5.52
N GLU A 63 11.43 -11.92 6.70
CA GLU A 63 11.49 -13.36 7.03
C GLU A 63 10.10 -14.02 7.12
N ASN A 64 9.15 -13.39 7.81
CA ASN A 64 7.78 -13.87 7.99
C ASN A 64 6.90 -13.67 6.76
N GLN A 65 7.47 -13.19 5.65
CA GLN A 65 6.73 -12.90 4.42
C GLN A 65 5.65 -11.81 4.58
N ASP A 66 5.63 -11.03 5.65
CA ASP A 66 4.72 -9.90 5.83
C ASP A 66 4.88 -8.88 4.70
N THR A 67 6.11 -8.63 4.23
CA THR A 67 6.35 -7.78 3.05
C THR A 67 5.72 -8.33 1.77
N LEU A 68 5.64 -9.65 1.61
CA LEU A 68 4.93 -10.31 0.52
C LEU A 68 3.41 -10.24 0.72
N LEU A 69 2.95 -10.40 1.96
CA LEU A 69 1.55 -10.33 2.34
C LEU A 69 1.00 -8.92 2.08
N ILE A 70 1.74 -7.88 2.50
CA ILE A 70 1.49 -6.47 2.18
C ILE A 70 1.36 -6.26 0.68
N LYS A 71 2.36 -6.72 -0.10
CA LYS A 71 2.31 -6.64 -1.57
C LYS A 71 1.10 -7.36 -2.13
N HIS A 72 0.76 -8.52 -1.58
CA HIS A 72 -0.34 -9.35 -2.06
C HIS A 72 -1.70 -8.70 -1.78
N ILE A 73 -1.94 -8.23 -0.55
CA ILE A 73 -3.16 -7.50 -0.18
C ILE A 73 -3.31 -6.28 -1.09
N LEU A 74 -2.25 -5.49 -1.24
CA LEU A 74 -2.26 -4.32 -2.10
C LEU A 74 -2.56 -4.71 -3.54
N SER A 75 -1.77 -5.60 -4.15
CA SER A 75 -2.03 -6.07 -5.51
C SER A 75 -3.44 -6.64 -5.70
N LYS A 76 -4.00 -7.34 -4.72
CA LYS A 76 -5.36 -7.90 -4.78
C LYS A 76 -6.44 -6.82 -4.74
N GLU A 77 -6.31 -5.89 -3.81
CA GLU A 77 -7.21 -4.74 -3.68
C GLU A 77 -7.16 -3.89 -4.96
N LEU A 78 -5.95 -3.67 -5.50
CA LEU A 78 -5.70 -2.92 -6.72
C LEU A 78 -6.13 -3.63 -8.01
N ALA A 79 -6.06 -4.96 -8.05
CA ALA A 79 -6.61 -5.75 -9.15
C ALA A 79 -8.13 -5.57 -9.29
N SER A 80 -8.85 -5.27 -8.20
CA SER A 80 -10.30 -5.02 -8.25
C SER A 80 -10.67 -3.72 -9.00
N ILE A 81 -9.70 -2.85 -9.26
CA ILE A 81 -9.88 -1.58 -9.99
C ILE A 81 -8.99 -1.50 -11.24
N ASP A 82 -8.48 -2.65 -11.72
CA ASP A 82 -7.56 -2.76 -12.86
C ASP A 82 -6.35 -1.81 -12.74
N LEU A 83 -5.78 -1.71 -11.55
CA LEU A 83 -4.68 -0.80 -11.26
C LEU A 83 -3.43 -1.55 -10.82
N THR A 84 -2.28 -1.08 -11.30
CA THR A 84 -0.98 -1.71 -11.04
C THR A 84 -0.16 -0.84 -10.10
N VAL A 85 0.31 -1.42 -8.99
CA VAL A 85 1.29 -0.74 -8.13
C VAL A 85 2.63 -0.73 -8.83
N LYS A 86 3.26 0.44 -8.90
CA LYS A 86 4.56 0.58 -9.56
C LYS A 86 5.71 0.20 -8.66
N GLU A 87 5.63 0.61 -7.40
CA GLU A 87 6.72 0.44 -6.46
C GLU A 87 6.20 0.30 -5.03
N PHE A 88 6.73 -0.69 -4.32
CA PHE A 88 6.54 -0.87 -2.89
C PHE A 88 7.87 -0.53 -2.20
N ILE A 89 7.84 0.48 -1.36
CA ILE A 89 8.99 0.95 -0.60
C ILE A 89 8.76 0.49 0.84
N PHE A 90 9.70 -0.24 1.41
CA PHE A 90 9.67 -0.59 2.81
C PHE A 90 10.80 0.16 3.51
N THR A 91 10.48 0.85 4.57
CA THR A 91 11.44 1.68 5.31
C THR A 91 11.25 1.46 6.80
N ALA A 92 12.35 1.33 7.54
CA ALA A 92 12.30 1.35 8.99
C ALA A 92 12.28 2.80 9.46
N ASP A 93 11.24 3.17 10.21
CA ASP A 93 11.10 4.49 10.83
C ASP A 93 12.02 4.52 12.05
N LYS A 94 13.23 5.06 11.91
CA LYS A 94 14.11 5.30 13.05
C LYS A 94 13.59 6.52 13.81
N VAL A 95 12.78 6.27 14.84
CA VAL A 95 12.51 7.26 15.89
C VAL A 95 13.73 7.45 16.79
#